data_AF-A0A7X0ZZT3-F1
#
_entry.id   AF-A0A7X0ZZT3-F1
#
_cell.length_a   1.000
_cell.length_b   1.000
_cell.length_c   1.000
_cell.angle_alpha   90.00
_cell.angle_beta   90.00
_cell.angle_gamma   90.00
#
_symmetry.space_group_name_H-M   'P 1'
#
loop_
_entity.id
_entity.type
_entity.pdbx_description
1 polymer ?
#
loop_
_entity_poly.entity_id
_entity_poly.type
_entity_poly.pdbx_seq_one_letter_code
_entity_poly.pdbx_strand_id
1 'polypeptide(L)'
;MERPSNELILMVLNVVKNPIYNIKSLTIHFLQTDIVGDSTRNELLYCTYWLEFHGFIQRDENNNKQKYYSITKQGDFLLQKIKNELS
;
A
#
# COMPACT_ATOMS: atom_id res chain seq x y z
N MET A 1 14.31 5.74 6.21
CA MET A 1 13.04 5.25 6.80
C MET A 1 13.27 3.80 7.19
N GLU A 2 12.88 3.40 8.39
CA GLU A 2 12.90 2.00 8.81
C GLU A 2 11.88 1.18 8.02
N ARG A 3 12.15 -0.12 7.85
CA ARG A 3 11.26 -1.00 7.11
C ARG A 3 9.98 -1.26 7.93
N PRO A 4 8.78 -1.06 7.38
CA PRO A 4 7.54 -1.38 8.06
C PRO A 4 7.35 -2.90 8.23
N SER A 5 6.44 -3.31 9.13
CA SER A 5 6.17 -4.73 9.38
C SER A 5 5.62 -5.44 8.13
N ASN A 6 5.82 -6.75 8.08
CA ASN A 6 5.34 -7.56 6.96
C ASN A 6 3.81 -7.53 6.84
N GLU A 7 3.08 -7.45 7.95
CA GLU A 7 1.62 -7.33 7.99
C GLU A 7 1.16 -6.01 7.35
N LEU A 8 1.84 -4.91 7.70
CA LEU A 8 1.52 -3.58 7.19
C LEU A 8 1.82 -3.47 5.69
N ILE A 9 2.97 -4.01 5.26
CA ILE A 9 3.33 -4.08 3.83
C ILE A 9 2.31 -4.91 3.05
N LEU A 10 1.92 -6.07 3.58
CA LEU A 10 0.92 -6.95 2.96
C LEU A 10 -0.42 -6.23 2.80
N MET A 11 -0.86 -5.51 3.85
CA MET A 11 -2.09 -4.74 3.84
C MET A 11 -2.07 -3.67 2.74
N VAL A 12 -1.04 -2.82 2.69
CA VAL A 12 -0.94 -1.74 1.69
C VAL A 12 -0.83 -2.30 0.26
N LEU A 13 -0.01 -3.33 0.02
CA LEU A 13 0.17 -3.91 -1.31
C LEU A 13 -1.10 -4.60 -1.84
N ASN A 14 -1.83 -5.32 -0.99
CA ASN A 14 -3.11 -5.94 -1.39
C ASN A 14 -4.12 -4.88 -1.86
N VAL A 15 -4.13 -3.74 -1.20
CA VAL A 15 -5.06 -2.67 -1.52
C VAL A 15 -4.64 -1.93 -2.80
N VAL A 16 -3.36 -1.61 -2.97
CA VAL A 16 -2.81 -1.00 -4.20
C VAL A 16 -3.10 -1.89 -5.42
N LYS A 17 -3.01 -3.22 -5.26
CA LYS A 17 -3.26 -4.18 -6.34
C LYS A 17 -4.74 -4.27 -6.72
N ASN A 18 -5.66 -3.99 -5.79
CA ASN A 18 -7.09 -4.18 -6.03
C ASN A 18 -7.62 -3.21 -7.12
N PRO A 19 -8.25 -3.71 -8.20
CA PRO A 19 -8.82 -2.88 -9.29
C PRO A 19 -9.87 -1.86 -8.85
N ILE A 20 -10.59 -2.14 -7.76
CA ILE A 20 -11.75 -1.37 -7.31
C ILE A 20 -11.33 -0.15 -6.47
N TYR A 21 -10.19 -0.23 -5.78
CA TYR A 21 -9.76 0.83 -4.88
C TYR A 21 -8.87 1.86 -5.59
N ASN A 22 -9.43 3.04 -5.84
CA ASN A 22 -8.67 4.26 -6.08
C ASN A 22 -8.03 4.70 -4.75
N ILE A 23 -6.75 5.07 -4.69
CA ILE A 23 -6.19 5.56 -3.43
C ILE A 23 -6.83 6.86 -2.92
N LYS A 24 -7.53 7.67 -3.74
CA LYS A 24 -8.43 8.71 -3.19
C LYS A 24 -9.50 8.11 -2.26
N SER A 25 -9.95 6.89 -2.55
CA SER A 25 -10.83 6.08 -1.70
C SER A 25 -10.05 5.31 -0.62
N LEU A 26 -8.75 5.05 -0.74
CA LEU A 26 -7.97 4.61 0.43
C LEU A 26 -7.83 5.75 1.40
N THR A 27 -7.25 6.88 1.02
CA THR A 27 -7.10 7.98 1.97
C THR A 27 -8.45 8.47 2.49
N ILE A 28 -9.58 8.26 1.82
CA ILE A 28 -10.87 8.60 2.42
C ILE A 28 -11.43 7.45 3.26
N HIS A 29 -11.50 6.22 2.77
CA HIS A 29 -12.16 5.09 3.47
C HIS A 29 -11.27 4.39 4.52
N PHE A 30 -9.95 4.46 4.33
CA PHE A 30 -8.87 3.96 5.19
C PHE A 30 -8.42 5.00 6.24
N LEU A 31 -8.74 6.30 6.05
CA LEU A 31 -8.52 7.36 7.05
C LEU A 31 -9.80 7.80 7.79
N GLN A 32 -10.99 7.38 7.34
CA GLN A 32 -12.26 7.61 8.05
C GLN A 32 -12.61 6.50 9.03
N THR A 33 -11.95 5.34 8.93
CA THR A 33 -12.01 4.31 9.96
C THR A 33 -10.79 4.53 10.86
N ASP A 34 -11.01 4.81 12.15
CA ASP A 34 -9.93 5.08 13.11
C ASP A 34 -8.92 3.93 13.23
N ILE A 35 -9.29 2.75 12.73
CA ILE A 35 -8.53 1.52 12.82
C ILE A 35 -8.77 0.67 11.56
N VAL A 36 -7.71 0.34 10.81
CA VAL A 36 -7.75 -0.77 9.84
C VAL A 36 -6.88 -1.90 10.40
N GLY A 37 -7.51 -2.86 11.09
CA GLY A 37 -6.80 -3.92 11.82
C GLY A 37 -6.36 -3.46 13.22
N ASP A 38 -5.06 -3.46 13.51
CA ASP A 38 -4.45 -2.84 14.70
C ASP A 38 -3.59 -1.61 14.35
N SER A 39 -3.49 -1.27 13.06
CA SER A 39 -2.55 -0.23 12.57
C SER A 39 -3.21 1.13 12.48
N THR A 40 -2.48 2.13 12.96
CA THR A 40 -2.87 3.55 12.90
C THR A 40 -2.71 4.11 11.50
N ARG A 41 -3.50 5.14 11.20
CA ARG A 41 -3.42 5.96 9.97
C ARG A 41 -1.98 6.39 9.61
N ASN A 42 -1.17 6.75 10.60
CA ASN A 42 0.19 7.22 10.38
C ASN A 42 1.12 6.09 9.92
N GLU A 43 0.96 4.88 10.46
CA GLU A 43 1.76 3.72 10.04
C GLU A 43 1.46 3.35 8.60
N LEU A 44 0.19 3.41 8.20
CA LEU A 44 -0.24 3.11 6.84
C LEU A 44 0.28 4.13 5.83
N LEU A 45 0.24 5.42 6.19
CA LEU A 45 0.82 6.48 5.39
C LEU A 45 2.34 6.32 5.29
N TYR A 46 2.99 6.05 6.41
CA TYR A 46 4.43 5.78 6.48
C TYR A 46 4.82 4.60 5.58
N CYS A 47 4.09 3.49 5.65
CA CYS A 47 4.30 2.30 4.83
C CYS A 47 4.14 2.61 3.35
N THR A 48 3.10 3.38 3.00
CA THR A 48 2.87 3.80 1.62
C THR A 48 4.05 4.59 1.08
N TYR A 49 4.57 5.56 1.83
CA TYR A 49 5.76 6.32 1.43
C TYR A 49 7.03 5.48 1.39
N TRP A 50 7.19 4.54 2.32
CA TRP A 50 8.30 3.60 2.28
C TRP A 50 8.26 2.75 1.00
N LEU A 51 7.09 2.22 0.64
CA LEU A 51 6.91 1.42 -0.56
C LEU A 51 7.14 2.22 -1.85
N GLU A 52 6.72 3.48 -1.88
CA GLU A 52 6.96 4.41 -2.99
C GLU A 52 8.45 4.73 -3.12
N PHE A 53 9.10 5.09 -2.01
CA PHE A 53 10.52 5.42 -1.96
C PHE A 53 11.41 4.27 -2.44
N HIS A 54 11.03 3.03 -2.13
CA HIS A 54 11.76 1.83 -2.55
C HIS A 54 11.30 1.27 -3.91
N GLY A 55 10.39 1.94 -4.62
CA GLY A 55 9.98 1.54 -5.98
C GLY A 55 9.04 0.33 -6.06
N PHE A 56 8.45 -0.09 -4.95
CA PHE A 56 7.47 -1.18 -4.91
C PHE A 56 6.10 -0.76 -5.44
N ILE A 57 5.76 0.53 -5.28
CA ILE A 57 4.56 1.15 -5.84
C ILE A 57 4.95 2.44 -6.56
N GLN A 58 4.15 2.84 -7.55
CA GLN A 58 4.34 4.09 -8.28
C GLN A 58 3.07 4.93 -8.22
N ARG A 59 3.22 6.23 -8.00
CA ARG A 59 2.12 7.20 -8.01
C ARG A 59 1.76 7.55 -9.45
N ASP A 60 0.47 7.72 -9.74
CA ASP A 60 0.05 8.30 -11.02
C ASP A 60 0.08 9.84 -10.93
N GLU A 61 1.17 10.44 -11.41
CA GLU A 61 1.39 11.88 -11.36
C GLU A 61 0.41 12.67 -12.23
N ASN A 62 -0.14 12.04 -13.28
CA ASN A 62 -1.02 12.71 -14.24
C ASN A 62 -2.48 12.76 -13.80
N ASN A 63 -2.85 12.10 -12.69
CA ASN A 63 -4.23 11.97 -12.20
C ASN A 63 -5.24 11.49 -13.28
N ASN A 64 -4.73 10.92 -14.37
CA ASN A 64 -5.49 10.53 -15.55
C ASN A 64 -6.10 9.13 -15.37
N LYS A 65 -5.57 8.33 -14.44
CA LYS A 65 -6.12 7.01 -14.12
C LYS A 65 -7.07 7.12 -12.93
N GLN A 66 -8.06 6.24 -12.92
CA GLN A 66 -8.93 6.00 -11.77
C GLN A 66 -8.16 5.50 -10.52
N LYS A 67 -6.84 5.25 -10.58
CA LYS A 67 -6.02 4.76 -9.46
C LYS A 67 -4.83 5.68 -9.19
N TYR A 68 -4.71 6.13 -7.94
CA TYR A 68 -3.63 7.03 -7.52
C TYR A 68 -2.27 6.33 -7.29
N TYR A 69 -2.22 5.03 -6.97
CA TYR A 69 -0.99 4.22 -7.08
C TYR A 69 -1.22 2.94 -7.90
N SER A 70 -0.13 2.44 -8.48
CA SER A 70 -0.05 1.12 -9.10
C SER A 70 1.12 0.33 -8.50
N ILE A 71 0.96 -0.99 -8.38
CA ILE A 71 2.04 -1.88 -7.96
C ILE A 71 3.05 -2.05 -9.10
N THR A 72 4.35 -2.09 -8.78
CA THR A 72 5.40 -2.39 -9.76
C THR A 72 5.70 -3.90 -9.79
N LYS A 73 6.50 -4.36 -10.75
CA LYS A 73 6.98 -5.76 -10.77
C LYS A 73 7.74 -6.13 -9.50
N GLN A 74 8.51 -5.20 -8.95
CA GLN A 74 9.24 -5.41 -7.69
C GLN A 74 8.29 -5.49 -6.49
N GLY A 75 7.24 -4.67 -6.48
CA GLY A 75 6.18 -4.75 -5.47
C GLY A 75 5.44 -6.08 -5.49
N ASP A 76 5.15 -6.60 -6.69
CA ASP A 76 4.53 -7.92 -6.83
C ASP A 76 5.44 -9.04 -6.31
N PHE A 77 6.76 -8.97 -6.54
CA PHE A 77 7.71 -9.92 -5.99
C PHE A 77 7.76 -9.85 -4.46
N LEU A 78 7.81 -8.64 -3.89
CA LEU A 78 7.79 -8.42 -2.45
C LEU A 78 6.51 -9.00 -1.81
N LEU A 79 5.36 -8.78 -2.46
CA LEU A 79 4.07 -9.31 -2.02
C LEU A 79 4.10 -10.84 -1.92
N GLN A 80 4.62 -11.53 -2.94
CA GLN A 80 4.72 -12.99 -2.92
C GLN A 80 5.69 -13.49 -1.85
N LYS A 81 6.83 -12.81 -1.70
CA LYS A 81 7.82 -13.14 -0.67
C LYS A 81 7.20 -13.07 0.73
N ILE A 82 6.51 -11.97 1.04
CA ILE A 82 5.88 -11.77 2.35
C ILE A 82 4.75 -12.77 2.59
N LYS A 83 3.94 -13.10 1.58
CA LYS A 83 2.90 -14.13 1.71
C LYS A 83 3.49 -15.49 2.08
N ASN A 84 4.63 -15.85 1.49
CA ASN A 84 5.31 -17.11 1.82
C ASN A 84 5.94 -17.10 3.22
N GLU A 85 6.38 -15.94 3.72
CA GLU A 85 6.95 -15.79 5.08
C GLU A 85 5.89 -15.84 6.19
N LEU A 86 4.65 -15.48 5.88
CA LEU A 86 3.51 -15.45 6.81
C LEU A 86 2.61 -16.68 6.74
N SER A 87 2.92 -17.63 5.85
CA SER A 87 2.20 -18.93 5.71
C SER A 87 2.83 -19.98 6.62
#